data_AF-A0A939ZE15-F1
#
_entry.id   AF-A0A939ZE15-F1
#
_cell.length_a   1.000
_cell.length_b   1.000
_cell.length_c   1.000
_cell.angle_alpha   90.00
_cell.angle_beta   90.00
_cell.angle_gamma   90.00
#
_symmetry.space_group_name_H-M   'P 1'
#
loop_
_entity.id
_entity.type
_entity.pdbx_description
1 polymer ?
#
loop_
_entity_poly.entity_id
_entity_poly.type
_entity_poly.pdbx_seq_one_letter_code
_entity_poly.pdbx_strand_id
1 'polypeptide(L)'
;MYLYHFYDARSGPFKSLTKLSPEQADDVLSRIKTERPESMCAARDADYVEKRKNCEAILRKEFAAKGGVMEISSPHYMVVEFSPWLSTWYEQSEYIKIPIEEFDLKTVSFTYGDSMPTFSDRVNDGKEYRKKVYMYDEIVKLIEKYGLPQDWNNDGKFGPERYIEAHIWSDSAINKYIKR
;
A
#
# COMPACT_ATOMS: atom_id res chain seq x y z
N MET A 1 4.67 -10.24 13.30
CA MET A 1 3.69 -9.52 12.46
C MET A 1 3.80 -10.08 11.05
N TYR A 2 2.69 -10.18 10.31
CA TYR A 2 2.72 -10.58 8.90
C TYR A 2 2.34 -9.42 7.98
N LEU A 3 2.96 -9.38 6.80
CA LEU A 3 2.57 -8.48 5.72
C LEU A 3 1.80 -9.24 4.65
N TYR A 4 0.72 -8.64 4.18
CA TYR A 4 -0.17 -9.19 3.16
C TYR A 4 -0.16 -8.34 1.89
N HIS A 5 -0.06 -8.97 0.73
CA HIS A 5 -0.27 -8.32 -0.56
C HIS A 5 -1.50 -8.94 -1.23
N PHE A 6 -2.55 -8.14 -1.41
CA PHE A 6 -3.76 -8.56 -2.12
C PHE A 6 -3.64 -8.24 -3.61
N TYR A 7 -4.10 -9.15 -4.47
CA TYR A 7 -4.05 -8.99 -5.91
C TYR A 7 -5.15 -9.79 -6.62
N ASP A 8 -5.40 -9.47 -7.88
CA ASP A 8 -6.26 -10.27 -8.74
C ASP A 8 -5.45 -11.40 -9.38
N ALA A 9 -5.88 -12.65 -9.20
CA ALA A 9 -5.21 -13.85 -9.68
C ALA A 9 -4.85 -13.78 -11.18
N ARG A 10 -5.68 -13.12 -12.00
CA ARG A 10 -5.48 -12.97 -13.45
C ARG A 10 -4.26 -12.12 -13.81
N SER A 11 -3.85 -11.20 -12.93
CA SER A 11 -2.68 -10.32 -13.14
C SER A 11 -1.41 -10.81 -12.45
N GLY A 12 -1.57 -11.64 -11.42
CA GLY A 12 -0.49 -12.01 -10.51
C GLY A 12 -0.09 -10.86 -9.57
N PRO A 13 0.79 -11.16 -8.60
CA PRO A 13 1.16 -10.23 -7.53
C PRO A 13 2.15 -9.16 -8.00
N PHE A 14 2.25 -8.09 -7.20
CA PHE A 14 3.31 -7.06 -7.25
C PHE A 14 3.47 -6.35 -8.61
N LYS A 15 2.36 -6.18 -9.34
CA LYS A 15 2.30 -5.33 -10.55
C LYS A 15 2.01 -3.88 -10.15
N SER A 16 2.90 -2.96 -10.53
CA SER A 16 2.76 -1.53 -10.23
C SER A 16 2.48 -0.71 -11.48
N LEU A 17 1.43 0.12 -11.43
CA LEU A 17 1.10 1.10 -12.47
C LEU A 17 2.13 2.24 -12.54
N THR A 18 2.75 2.61 -11.41
CA THR A 18 3.70 3.73 -11.34
C THR A 18 5.07 3.38 -11.92
N LYS A 19 5.35 2.09 -12.17
CA LYS A 19 6.52 1.59 -12.93
C LYS A 19 6.33 1.66 -14.45
N LEU A 20 5.12 1.90 -14.94
CA LEU A 20 4.79 1.95 -16.37
C LEU A 20 4.94 3.37 -16.94
N SER A 21 5.08 3.47 -18.27
CA SER A 21 4.86 4.74 -18.97
C SER A 21 3.40 5.20 -18.80
N PRO A 22 3.09 6.49 -18.96
CA PRO A 22 1.71 6.98 -18.89
C PRO A 22 0.77 6.20 -19.82
N GLU A 23 1.15 6.03 -21.09
CA GLU A 23 0.40 5.28 -22.10
C GLU A 23 0.12 3.84 -21.67
N GLN A 24 1.15 3.13 -21.19
CA GLN A 24 1.00 1.75 -20.71
C GLN A 24 0.12 1.67 -19.47
N ALA A 25 0.20 2.64 -18.56
CA ALA A 25 -0.63 2.67 -17.36
C ALA A 25 -2.11 2.92 -17.72
N ASP A 26 -2.36 3.81 -18.67
CA ASP A 26 -3.70 4.12 -19.19
C ASP A 26 -4.32 2.91 -19.90
N ASP A 27 -3.55 2.19 -20.70
CA ASP A 27 -3.97 0.95 -21.34
C ASP A 27 -4.35 -0.12 -20.30
N VAL A 28 -3.53 -0.29 -19.25
CA VAL A 28 -3.80 -1.23 -18.16
C VAL A 28 -5.05 -0.84 -17.38
N LEU A 29 -5.23 0.45 -17.06
CA LEU A 29 -6.43 0.93 -16.37
C LEU A 29 -7.69 0.76 -17.21
N SER A 30 -7.62 1.03 -18.51
CA SER A 30 -8.74 0.84 -19.45
C SER A 30 -9.13 -0.62 -19.57
N ARG A 31 -8.14 -1.52 -19.61
CA ARG A 31 -8.37 -2.97 -19.57
C ARG A 31 -8.99 -3.42 -18.25
N ILE A 32 -8.51 -2.95 -17.11
CA ILE A 32 -9.11 -3.27 -15.79
C ILE A 32 -10.58 -2.85 -15.76
N LYS A 33 -10.90 -1.64 -16.25
CA LYS A 33 -12.29 -1.14 -16.31
C LYS A 33 -13.21 -2.02 -17.15
N THR A 34 -12.69 -2.57 -18.25
CA THR A 34 -13.46 -3.42 -19.17
C THR A 34 -13.56 -4.87 -18.70
N GLU A 35 -12.44 -5.45 -18.27
CA GLU A 35 -12.32 -6.87 -17.91
C GLU A 35 -12.81 -7.16 -16.48
N ARG A 36 -12.82 -6.14 -15.60
CA ARG A 36 -13.01 -6.28 -14.13
C ARG A 36 -13.84 -5.14 -13.54
N PRO A 37 -15.02 -4.82 -14.10
CA PRO A 37 -15.78 -3.62 -13.75
C PRO A 37 -16.22 -3.58 -12.28
N GLU A 38 -16.36 -4.73 -11.62
CA GLU A 38 -16.79 -4.82 -10.22
C GLU A 38 -15.62 -4.69 -9.24
N SER A 39 -14.37 -4.66 -9.73
CA SER A 39 -13.20 -4.46 -8.89
C SER A 39 -13.07 -3.01 -8.41
N MET A 40 -12.58 -2.82 -7.19
CA MET A 40 -12.24 -1.48 -6.67
C MET A 40 -11.19 -0.77 -7.54
N CYS A 41 -10.36 -1.54 -8.25
CA CYS A 41 -9.37 -1.00 -9.18
C CYS A 41 -9.99 -0.32 -10.41
N ALA A 42 -11.18 -0.73 -10.85
CA ALA A 42 -11.88 -0.14 -11.99
C ALA A 42 -12.40 1.28 -11.70
N ALA A 43 -12.63 1.61 -10.42
CA ALA A 43 -13.11 2.92 -9.99
C ALA A 43 -12.02 4.02 -9.98
N ARG A 44 -10.78 3.71 -10.37
CA ARG A 44 -9.68 4.69 -10.39
C ARG A 44 -9.92 5.80 -11.43
N ASP A 45 -9.73 7.04 -10.99
CA ASP A 45 -9.79 8.22 -11.84
C ASP A 45 -8.57 8.33 -12.78
N ALA A 46 -8.67 9.21 -13.78
CA ALA A 46 -7.64 9.36 -14.82
C ALA A 46 -6.29 9.80 -14.23
N ASP A 47 -6.30 10.67 -13.22
CA ASP A 47 -5.08 11.19 -12.61
C ASP A 47 -4.50 10.26 -11.53
N TYR A 48 -5.07 9.07 -11.33
CA TYR A 48 -4.69 8.16 -10.26
C TYR A 48 -3.19 7.87 -10.25
N VAL A 49 -2.61 7.62 -11.43
CA VAL A 49 -1.18 7.27 -11.58
C VAL A 49 -0.30 8.46 -11.21
N GLU A 50 -0.66 9.67 -11.64
CA GLU A 50 0.07 10.89 -11.30
C GLU A 50 -0.01 11.16 -9.78
N LYS A 51 -1.21 11.11 -9.21
CA LYS A 51 -1.41 11.28 -7.76
C LYS A 51 -0.60 10.26 -6.96
N ARG A 52 -0.58 8.99 -7.41
CA ARG A 52 0.20 7.93 -6.74
C ARG A 52 1.72 8.17 -6.87
N LYS A 53 2.22 8.62 -8.03
CA LYS A 53 3.64 9.01 -8.19
C LYS A 53 4.02 10.18 -7.25
N ASN A 54 3.16 11.17 -7.11
CA ASN A 54 3.37 12.29 -6.18
C ASN A 54 3.39 11.81 -4.72
N CYS A 55 2.48 10.91 -4.36
CA CYS A 55 2.48 10.28 -3.04
C CYS A 55 3.75 9.47 -2.79
N GLU A 56 4.20 8.66 -3.76
CA GLU A 56 5.46 7.90 -3.69
C GLU A 56 6.68 8.81 -3.48
N ALA A 57 6.72 9.99 -4.13
CA ALA A 57 7.78 10.97 -3.92
C ALA A 57 7.81 11.52 -2.48
N ILE A 58 6.63 11.76 -1.87
CA ILE A 58 6.52 12.15 -0.47
C ILE A 58 7.00 11.02 0.44
N LEU A 59 6.51 9.79 0.22
CA LEU A 59 6.93 8.62 0.99
C LEU A 59 8.45 8.43 0.95
N ARG A 60 9.05 8.56 -0.23
CA ARG A 60 10.49 8.45 -0.46
C ARG A 60 11.24 9.51 0.35
N LYS A 61 10.81 10.76 0.28
CA LYS A 61 11.45 11.89 0.99
C LYS A 61 11.40 11.68 2.51
N GLU A 62 10.22 11.39 3.04
CA GLU A 62 10.02 11.23 4.49
C GLU A 62 10.74 9.99 5.03
N PHE A 63 10.77 8.90 4.27
CA PHE A 63 11.49 7.69 4.63
C PHE A 63 13.02 7.91 4.60
N ALA A 64 13.53 8.59 3.58
CA ALA A 64 14.94 8.95 3.48
C ALA A 64 15.39 9.82 4.65
N ALA A 65 14.57 10.79 5.06
CA ALA A 65 14.84 11.66 6.20
C ALA A 65 14.99 10.89 7.53
N LYS A 66 14.43 9.68 7.61
CA LYS A 66 14.52 8.77 8.75
C LYS A 66 15.64 7.73 8.63
N GLY A 67 16.47 7.81 7.58
CA GLY A 67 17.54 6.85 7.32
C GLY A 67 17.07 5.54 6.69
N GLY A 68 15.85 5.52 6.13
CA GLY A 68 15.35 4.41 5.33
C GLY A 68 16.17 4.22 4.06
N VAL A 69 16.21 2.98 3.58
CA VAL A 69 16.96 2.55 2.39
C VAL A 69 15.98 2.20 1.28
N MET A 70 16.18 2.78 0.09
CA MET A 70 15.36 2.50 -1.08
C MET A 70 16.20 1.94 -2.21
N GLU A 71 16.05 0.64 -2.48
CA GLU A 71 16.76 -0.08 -3.53
C GLU A 71 16.00 -0.03 -4.87
N ILE A 72 14.68 0.11 -4.81
CA ILE A 72 13.80 0.24 -5.97
C ILE A 72 13.16 1.65 -6.03
N SER A 73 12.76 2.05 -7.23
CA SER A 73 12.20 3.40 -7.49
C SER A 73 10.74 3.55 -7.06
N SER A 74 9.98 2.47 -7.06
CA SER A 74 8.57 2.42 -6.67
C SER A 74 8.34 1.21 -5.77
N PRO A 75 7.71 1.38 -4.60
CA PRO A 75 7.62 0.33 -3.60
C PRO A 75 6.65 -0.76 -4.01
N HIS A 76 6.83 -1.94 -3.45
CA HIS A 76 5.76 -2.92 -3.40
C HIS A 76 4.85 -2.59 -2.23
N TYR A 77 3.55 -2.50 -2.49
CA TYR A 77 2.55 -2.21 -1.46
C TYR A 77 2.10 -3.51 -0.81
N MET A 78 2.20 -3.56 0.51
CA MET A 78 1.66 -4.60 1.36
C MET A 78 0.88 -3.95 2.51
N VAL A 79 0.20 -4.74 3.33
CA VAL A 79 -0.52 -4.27 4.51
C VAL A 79 -0.18 -5.10 5.73
N VAL A 80 -0.18 -4.47 6.90
CA VAL A 80 0.04 -5.16 8.18
C VAL A 80 -1.17 -5.97 8.54
N GLU A 81 -0.97 -7.28 8.75
CA GLU A 81 -2.01 -8.29 9.01
C GLU A 81 -3.10 -8.36 7.93
N PHE A 82 -4.01 -9.34 8.06
CA PHE A 82 -5.06 -9.52 7.06
C PHE A 82 -6.12 -8.41 7.14
N SER A 83 -6.48 -7.81 6.00
CA SER A 83 -7.57 -6.82 5.91
C SER A 83 -8.80 -7.44 5.23
N PRO A 84 -9.91 -7.64 5.94
CA PRO A 84 -11.15 -8.14 5.34
C PRO A 84 -11.64 -7.23 4.20
N TRP A 85 -11.53 -5.91 4.36
CA TRP A 85 -11.93 -4.97 3.33
C TRP A 85 -11.08 -5.06 2.05
N LEU A 86 -9.75 -5.16 2.14
CA LEU A 86 -8.91 -5.30 0.95
C LEU A 86 -9.09 -6.66 0.25
N SER A 87 -9.48 -7.71 1.00
CA SER A 87 -9.79 -9.01 0.40
C SER A 87 -10.99 -8.99 -0.55
N THR A 88 -11.82 -7.94 -0.52
CA THR A 88 -12.96 -7.77 -1.43
C THR A 88 -12.67 -6.84 -2.60
N TRP A 89 -11.44 -6.33 -2.76
CA TRP A 89 -11.12 -5.34 -3.80
C TRP A 89 -11.01 -5.93 -5.22
N TYR A 90 -10.82 -7.24 -5.32
CA TYR A 90 -10.58 -7.95 -6.57
C TYR A 90 -11.64 -9.03 -6.78
N GLU A 91 -12.09 -9.21 -8.03
CA GLU A 91 -13.09 -10.23 -8.36
C GLU A 91 -12.53 -11.65 -8.20
N GLN A 92 -11.24 -11.85 -8.49
CA GLN A 92 -10.51 -13.09 -8.21
C GLN A 92 -9.39 -12.80 -7.21
N SER A 93 -9.78 -12.43 -5.99
CA SER A 93 -8.84 -12.03 -4.95
C SER A 93 -7.98 -13.19 -4.48
N GLU A 94 -6.67 -12.97 -4.53
CA GLU A 94 -5.63 -13.82 -3.94
C GLU A 94 -4.73 -12.97 -3.06
N TYR A 95 -3.92 -13.61 -2.21
CA TYR A 95 -2.94 -12.89 -1.41
C TYR A 95 -1.63 -13.63 -1.23
N ILE A 96 -0.56 -12.86 -1.06
CA ILE A 96 0.73 -13.34 -0.54
C ILE A 96 0.87 -12.89 0.90
N LYS A 97 1.30 -13.81 1.78
CA LYS A 97 1.58 -13.56 3.19
C LYS A 97 3.07 -13.79 3.45
N ILE A 98 3.76 -12.79 4.00
CA ILE A 98 5.20 -12.86 4.31
C ILE A 98 5.41 -12.42 5.77
N PRO A 99 6.14 -13.20 6.59
CA PRO A 99 6.52 -12.75 7.93
C PRO A 99 7.41 -11.52 7.86
N ILE A 100 7.21 -10.54 8.75
CA ILE A 100 7.97 -9.29 8.73
C ILE A 100 9.48 -9.54 8.89
N GLU A 101 9.85 -10.64 9.54
CA GLU A 101 11.22 -11.07 9.80
C GLU A 101 12.01 -11.46 8.54
N GLU A 102 11.33 -11.67 7.39
CA GLU A 102 11.97 -11.92 6.09
C GLU A 102 12.48 -10.65 5.41
N PHE A 103 12.06 -9.48 5.88
CA PHE A 103 12.45 -8.19 5.29
C PHE A 103 13.60 -7.56 6.07
N ASP A 104 14.50 -6.85 5.36
CA ASP A 104 15.32 -5.83 6.01
C ASP A 104 14.41 -4.65 6.36
N LEU A 105 14.16 -4.45 7.66
CA LEU A 105 13.29 -3.40 8.17
C LEU A 105 13.77 -1.98 7.80
N LYS A 106 15.04 -1.79 7.43
CA LYS A 106 15.51 -0.51 6.89
C LYS A 106 14.98 -0.22 5.49
N THR A 107 14.46 -1.21 4.80
CA THR A 107 13.85 -1.10 3.46
C THR A 107 12.33 -1.09 3.51
N VAL A 108 11.71 -1.05 4.71
CA VAL A 108 10.26 -1.07 4.88
C VAL A 108 9.81 0.21 5.59
N SER A 109 8.86 0.92 4.99
CA SER A 109 8.24 2.10 5.60
C SER A 109 6.74 1.92 5.74
N PHE A 110 6.11 2.64 6.67
CA PHE A 110 4.69 2.44 6.97
C PHE A 110 3.91 3.75 7.01
N THR A 111 2.62 3.69 6.71
CA THR A 111 1.64 4.72 7.07
C THR A 111 0.49 4.09 7.85
N TYR A 112 0.00 4.78 8.86
CA TYR A 112 -1.17 4.33 9.61
C TYR A 112 -2.45 4.69 8.83
N GLY A 113 -2.81 3.83 7.87
CA GLY A 113 -3.77 4.10 6.80
C GLY A 113 -3.15 4.00 5.41
N ASP A 114 -3.98 4.05 4.37
CA ASP A 114 -3.52 4.27 2.98
C ASP A 114 -2.73 5.58 2.91
N SER A 115 -1.57 5.54 2.26
CA SER A 115 -0.69 6.71 2.09
C SER A 115 -1.39 7.88 1.37
N MET A 116 -2.28 7.62 0.41
CA MET A 116 -2.97 8.67 -0.34
C MET A 116 -3.86 9.54 0.55
N PRO A 117 -4.81 9.00 1.33
CA PRO A 117 -5.52 9.77 2.36
C PRO A 117 -4.60 10.34 3.44
N THR A 118 -3.57 9.61 3.86
CA THR A 118 -2.61 10.06 4.90
C THR A 118 -1.91 11.36 4.50
N PHE A 119 -1.59 11.52 3.21
CA PHE A 119 -0.94 12.70 2.65
C PHE A 119 -1.88 13.64 1.89
N SER A 120 -3.18 13.35 1.83
CA SER A 120 -4.17 14.21 1.16
C SER A 120 -4.44 15.49 1.93
N ASP A 121 -4.57 16.63 1.25
CA ASP A 121 -5.00 17.90 1.87
C ASP A 121 -6.51 17.96 2.13
N ARG A 122 -7.24 16.92 1.73
CA ARG A 122 -8.69 16.78 1.99
C ARG A 122 -8.97 16.16 3.36
N VAL A 123 -7.99 15.51 3.99
CA VAL A 123 -8.13 14.84 5.29
C VAL A 123 -7.43 15.67 6.36
N ASN A 124 -8.21 16.50 7.08
CA ASN A 124 -7.73 17.43 8.09
C ASN A 124 -8.39 17.17 9.46
N ASP A 125 -8.40 15.92 9.88
CA ASP A 125 -9.06 15.49 11.13
C ASP A 125 -8.18 15.62 12.38
N GLY A 126 -6.98 16.19 12.25
CA GLY A 126 -6.07 16.44 13.36
C GLY A 126 -5.46 15.19 14.00
N LYS A 127 -5.67 14.00 13.42
CA LYS A 127 -5.11 12.76 13.96
C LYS A 127 -3.59 12.78 13.87
N GLU A 128 -2.92 12.39 14.95
CA GLU A 128 -1.46 12.54 15.09
C GLU A 128 -0.66 11.74 14.05
N TYR A 129 -1.29 10.77 13.40
CA TYR A 129 -0.68 9.89 12.41
C TYR A 129 -0.88 10.33 10.96
N ARG A 130 -1.52 11.48 10.74
CA ARG A 130 -1.58 12.11 9.41
C ARG A 130 -0.21 12.67 9.01
N LYS A 131 0.02 12.74 7.70
CA LYS A 131 1.24 13.32 7.09
C LYS A 131 2.54 12.73 7.64
N LYS A 132 2.56 11.46 8.06
CA LYS A 132 3.73 10.80 8.65
C LYS A 132 4.01 9.46 7.99
N VAL A 133 5.30 9.22 7.76
CA VAL A 133 5.85 7.89 7.47
C VAL A 133 6.51 7.36 8.74
N TYR A 134 6.40 6.07 8.97
CA TYR A 134 6.90 5.38 10.15
C TYR A 134 7.95 4.33 9.78
N MET A 135 9.00 4.23 10.61
CA MET A 135 9.88 3.06 10.70
C MET A 135 9.16 1.93 11.45
N TYR A 136 9.71 0.72 11.41
CA TYR A 136 9.11 -0.46 12.04
C TYR A 136 8.84 -0.28 13.55
N ASP A 137 9.82 0.22 14.30
CA ASP A 137 9.66 0.42 15.74
C ASP A 137 8.64 1.52 16.08
N GLU A 138 8.47 2.50 15.20
CA GLU A 138 7.48 3.56 15.36
C GLU A 138 6.06 3.07 15.05
N ILE A 139 5.88 2.28 13.99
CA ILE A 139 4.54 1.76 13.64
C ILE A 139 4.03 0.77 14.69
N VAL A 140 4.92 -0.04 15.29
CA VAL A 140 4.56 -0.95 16.40
C VAL A 140 3.98 -0.16 17.57
N LYS A 141 4.60 0.96 17.96
CA LYS A 141 4.08 1.84 19.03
C LYS A 141 2.72 2.43 18.69
N LEU A 142 2.47 2.76 17.42
CA LEU A 142 1.15 3.22 16.98
C LEU A 142 0.10 2.11 17.04
N ILE A 143 0.46 0.89 16.64
CA ILE A 143 -0.42 -0.29 16.74
C ILE A 143 -0.74 -0.58 18.20
N GLU A 144 0.23 -0.47 19.12
CA GLU A 144 -0.02 -0.62 20.56
C GLU A 144 -0.99 0.45 21.09
N LYS A 145 -0.88 1.69 20.59
CA LYS A 145 -1.71 2.82 21.04
C LYS A 145 -3.13 2.79 20.49
N TYR A 146 -3.32 2.45 19.21
CA TYR A 146 -4.60 2.59 18.49
C TYR A 146 -5.19 1.26 18.02
N GLY A 147 -4.44 0.17 18.06
CA GLY A 147 -4.81 -1.10 17.43
C GLY A 147 -4.66 -1.08 15.91
N LEU A 148 -5.19 -2.11 15.27
CA LEU A 148 -5.21 -2.25 13.82
C LEU A 148 -6.51 -1.63 13.24
N PRO A 149 -6.45 -0.74 12.23
CA PRO A 149 -7.65 -0.14 11.65
C PRO A 149 -8.65 -1.16 11.07
N GLN A 150 -8.19 -2.33 10.62
CA GLN A 150 -9.06 -3.42 10.20
C GLN A 150 -9.88 -4.05 11.34
N ASP A 151 -9.51 -3.82 12.60
CA ASP A 151 -10.25 -4.31 13.77
C ASP A 151 -11.26 -3.26 14.26
N TRP A 152 -10.84 -1.99 14.37
CA TRP A 152 -11.67 -0.93 14.95
C TRP A 152 -12.39 -0.04 13.92
N ASN A 153 -12.00 -0.07 12.64
CA ASN A 153 -12.58 0.75 11.57
C ASN A 153 -12.68 0.01 10.22
N ASN A 154 -12.96 -1.29 10.23
CA ASN A 154 -13.09 -2.09 9.01
C ASN A 154 -14.10 -1.51 8.00
N ASP A 155 -15.18 -0.90 8.52
CA ASP A 155 -16.24 -0.27 7.73
C ASP A 155 -16.00 1.21 7.40
N GLY A 156 -14.88 1.78 7.86
CA GLY A 156 -14.39 3.14 7.56
C GLY A 156 -15.26 4.27 8.10
N LYS A 157 -16.13 4.02 9.09
CA LYS A 157 -16.99 5.05 9.70
C LYS A 157 -16.21 6.13 10.45
N PHE A 158 -15.00 5.82 10.92
CA PHE A 158 -14.19 6.69 11.77
C PHE A 158 -13.05 7.40 11.02
N GLY A 159 -12.99 7.25 9.70
CA GLY A 159 -11.94 7.82 8.87
C GLY A 159 -11.54 6.90 7.71
N PRO A 160 -10.64 7.38 6.83
CA PRO A 160 -10.20 6.62 5.65
C PRO A 160 -9.32 5.40 5.99
N GLU A 161 -8.66 5.36 7.14
CA GLU A 161 -7.79 4.25 7.54
C GLU A 161 -8.60 3.00 7.86
N ARG A 162 -8.41 1.95 7.06
CA ARG A 162 -9.00 0.62 7.25
C ARG A 162 -7.96 -0.49 7.33
N TYR A 163 -6.69 -0.12 7.16
CA TYR A 163 -5.52 -0.98 7.27
C TYR A 163 -4.29 -0.10 7.53
N ILE A 164 -3.16 -0.70 7.89
CA ILE A 164 -1.85 -0.04 7.92
C ILE A 164 -1.10 -0.45 6.66
N GLU A 165 -0.67 0.54 5.86
CA GLU A 165 0.06 0.30 4.61
C GLU A 165 1.55 0.15 4.90
N ALA A 166 2.17 -0.85 4.28
CA ALA A 166 3.59 -1.11 4.29
C ALA A 166 4.15 -0.94 2.86
N HIS A 167 5.23 -0.18 2.75
CA HIS A 167 5.92 0.09 1.49
C HIS A 167 7.26 -0.63 1.52
N ILE A 168 7.41 -1.65 0.68
CA ILE A 168 8.64 -2.44 0.58
C ILE A 168 9.52 -1.84 -0.52
N TRP A 169 10.68 -1.33 -0.14
CA TRP A 169 11.63 -0.68 -1.04
C TRP A 169 12.79 -1.58 -1.48
N SER A 170 12.61 -2.90 -1.39
CA SER A 170 13.57 -3.93 -1.82
C SER A 170 12.83 -5.10 -2.48
N ASP A 171 13.43 -5.68 -3.53
CA ASP A 171 12.95 -6.92 -4.15
C ASP A 171 13.42 -8.18 -3.42
N SER A 172 14.38 -8.08 -2.48
CA SER A 172 15.08 -9.23 -1.88
C SER A 172 14.14 -10.27 -1.26
N ALA A 173 13.22 -9.82 -0.39
CA ALA A 173 12.22 -10.69 0.22
C ALA A 173 11.15 -11.11 -0.79
N ILE A 174 10.66 -10.18 -1.61
CA ILE A 174 9.56 -10.39 -2.57
C ILE A 174 9.92 -11.48 -3.60
N ASN A 175 11.16 -11.47 -4.09
CA ASN A 175 11.65 -12.43 -5.09
C ASN A 175 11.59 -13.89 -4.64
N LYS A 176 11.53 -14.16 -3.33
CA LYS A 176 11.38 -15.52 -2.80
C LYS A 176 9.94 -16.06 -2.95
N TYR A 177 8.96 -15.16 -3.10
CA TYR A 177 7.51 -15.48 -3.07
C TYR A 177 6.84 -15.34 -4.43
N ILE A 178 7.48 -14.68 -5.40
CA ILE A 178 7.01 -14.66 -6.79
C ILE A 178 7.60 -15.85 -7.53
N LYS A 179 6.75 -16.72 -8.08
CA LYS A 179 7.20 -17.78 -9.02
C LYS A 179 7.58 -17.11 -10.34
N ARG A 180 8.77 -17.41 -10.84
CA ARG A 180 9.17 -17.07 -12.21
C ARG A 180 8.45 -17.94 -13.22
#